data_AF-A0A845VUM0-F1
#
_entry.id   AF-A0A845VUM0-F1
#
_cell.length_a   1.000
_cell.length_b   1.000
_cell.length_c   1.000
_cell.angle_alpha   90.00
_cell.angle_beta   90.00
_cell.angle_gamma   90.00
#
_symmetry.space_group_name_H-M   'P 1'
#
loop_
_entity.id
_entity.type
_entity.pdbx_description
1 polymer ?
#
loop_
_entity_poly.entity_id
_entity_poly.type
_entity_poly.pdbx_seq_one_letter_code
_entity_poly.pdbx_strand_id
1 'polypeptide(L)'
;MGYYPNIIKIDVEGFELEVLKGIQTVLSSSTLKAVFIEVHFKLLEENGYTNAIEMIVKILHKYGFSTTWIDFLHIVGFKSVIK
;
A
#
# COMPACT_ATOMS: atom_id res chain seq x y z
N MET A 1 9.22 -20.62 -12.54
CA MET A 1 8.61 -20.26 -11.22
C MET A 1 9.05 -18.84 -10.88
N GLY A 2 8.11 -17.90 -10.72
CA GLY A 2 8.44 -16.55 -10.23
C GLY A 2 8.42 -16.51 -8.71
N TYR A 3 9.34 -15.76 -8.10
CA TYR A 3 9.32 -15.49 -6.65
C TYR A 3 8.45 -14.26 -6.38
N TYR A 4 7.48 -14.40 -5.49
CA TYR A 4 6.65 -13.30 -5.02
C TYR A 4 7.12 -12.84 -3.64
N PRO A 5 7.15 -11.52 -3.37
CA PRO A 5 7.57 -11.02 -2.06
C PRO A 5 6.57 -11.41 -0.97
N ASN A 6 7.06 -11.55 0.26
CA ASN A 6 6.23 -11.66 1.44
C ASN A 6 5.94 -10.30 2.09
N ILE A 7 6.79 -9.30 1.85
CA ILE A 7 6.68 -7.95 2.40
C ILE A 7 7.11 -6.96 1.33
N ILE A 8 6.43 -5.81 1.24
CA ILE A 8 6.82 -4.68 0.38
C ILE A 8 6.96 -3.43 1.24
N LYS A 9 8.00 -2.62 1.00
CA LYS A 9 8.08 -1.22 1.43
C LYS A 9 7.87 -0.32 0.20
N ILE A 10 7.03 0.70 0.32
CA ILE A 10 6.79 1.74 -0.68
C ILE A 10 7.20 3.06 -0.07
N ASP A 11 8.12 3.74 -0.76
CA ASP A 11 8.70 5.02 -0.39
C ASP A 11 9.19 5.62 -1.71
N VAL A 12 8.31 6.41 -2.33
CA VAL A 12 8.39 6.76 -3.76
C VAL A 12 7.99 8.21 -4.03
N GLU A 13 8.09 9.07 -3.01
CA GLU A 13 8.04 10.54 -3.16
C GLU A 13 6.83 11.04 -3.99
N GLY A 14 5.61 10.62 -3.63
CA GLY A 14 4.37 11.11 -4.25
C GLY A 14 3.77 10.21 -5.33
N PHE A 15 4.39 9.07 -5.62
CA PHE A 15 3.90 8.07 -6.59
C PHE A 15 3.26 6.84 -5.94
N GLU A 16 2.90 6.90 -4.66
CA GLU A 16 2.43 5.75 -3.87
C GLU A 16 1.19 5.10 -4.51
N LEU A 17 0.24 5.93 -4.96
CA LEU A 17 -0.97 5.45 -5.63
C LEU A 17 -0.69 4.81 -6.99
N GLU A 18 0.26 5.34 -7.76
CA GLU A 18 0.64 4.77 -9.04
C GLU A 18 1.31 3.40 -8.86
N VAL A 19 2.20 3.29 -7.87
CA VAL A 19 2.79 2.01 -7.49
C VAL A 19 1.69 1.02 -7.12
N LEU A 20 0.79 1.36 -6.20
CA LEU A 20 -0.31 0.48 -5.79
C LEU A 20 -1.20 0.04 -6.96
N LYS A 21 -1.49 0.94 -7.91
CA LYS A 21 -2.24 0.60 -9.13
C LYS A 21 -1.44 -0.32 -10.06
N GLY A 22 -0.13 -0.17 -10.15
CA GLY A 22 0.75 -0.99 -10.98
C GLY A 22 1.02 -2.39 -10.41
N ILE A 23 1.06 -2.55 -9.09
CA ILE A 23 1.43 -3.82 -8.42
C ILE A 23 0.23 -4.69 -8.03
N GLN A 24 -0.95 -4.50 -8.63
CA GLN A 24 -2.19 -5.21 -8.26
C GLN A 24 -2.05 -6.74 -8.24
N THR A 25 -1.30 -7.32 -9.18
CA THR A 25 -1.03 -8.78 -9.22
C THR A 25 -0.21 -9.25 -8.01
N VAL A 26 0.68 -8.39 -7.50
CA VAL A 26 1.45 -8.68 -6.29
C VAL A 26 0.59 -8.51 -5.04
N LEU A 27 -0.25 -7.47 -5.01
CA LEU A 27 -1.23 -7.23 -3.93
C LEU A 27 -2.24 -8.37 -3.79
N SER A 28 -2.63 -9.04 -4.89
CA SER A 28 -3.53 -10.19 -4.84
C SER A 28 -2.87 -11.49 -4.38
N SER A 29 -1.53 -11.55 -4.35
CA SER A 29 -0.81 -12.76 -3.94
C SER A 29 -1.12 -13.15 -2.49
N SER A 30 -1.33 -14.44 -2.24
CA SER A 30 -1.48 -15.00 -0.89
C SER A 30 -0.15 -15.08 -0.13
N THR A 31 0.99 -15.00 -0.84
CA THR A 31 2.32 -15.01 -0.24
C THR A 31 2.68 -13.65 0.37
N LEU A 32 2.15 -12.55 -0.17
CA LEU A 32 2.33 -11.21 0.36
C LEU A 32 1.55 -11.08 1.66
N LYS A 33 2.25 -10.72 2.75
CA LYS A 33 1.72 -10.62 4.11
C LYS A 33 1.61 -9.19 4.60
N ALA A 34 2.50 -8.31 4.16
CA ALA A 34 2.50 -6.92 4.59
C ALA A 34 2.94 -5.94 3.50
N VAL A 35 2.40 -4.73 3.54
CA VAL A 35 2.84 -3.58 2.74
C VAL A 35 3.01 -2.40 3.68
N PHE A 36 4.20 -1.81 3.71
CA PHE A 36 4.52 -0.59 4.45
C PHE A 36 4.62 0.55 3.45
N ILE A 37 3.98 1.67 3.73
CA ILE A 37 3.92 2.82 2.82
C ILE A 37 4.25 4.08 3.61
N GLU A 38 5.31 4.77 3.20
CA GLU A 38 5.54 6.15 3.59
C GLU A 38 4.72 7.06 2.67
N VAL A 39 3.95 7.97 3.26
CA VAL A 39 2.98 8.79 2.57
C VAL A 39 3.49 10.22 2.47
N HIS A 40 3.81 10.62 1.25
CA HIS A 40 4.25 11.98 0.93
C HIS A 40 3.05 12.88 0.62
N PHE A 41 2.29 13.27 1.66
CA PHE A 41 1.01 14.00 1.53
C PHE A 41 1.07 15.19 0.55
N LYS A 42 2.08 16.04 0.69
CA LYS A 42 2.23 17.24 -0.15
C LYS A 42 2.47 16.88 -1.62
N LEU A 43 3.33 15.90 -1.89
CA LEU A 43 3.64 15.47 -3.25
C LEU A 43 2.44 14.78 -3.91
N LEU A 44 1.68 13.99 -3.14
CA LEU A 44 0.43 13.41 -3.61
C LEU A 44 -0.60 14.49 -3.99
N GLU A 45 -0.74 15.53 -3.16
CA GLU A 45 -1.62 16.67 -3.45
C GLU A 45 -1.15 17.44 -4.71
N GLU A 46 0.14 17.73 -4.82
CA GLU A 46 0.76 18.35 -6.01
C GLU A 46 0.56 17.51 -7.28
N ASN A 47 0.50 16.17 -7.14
CA ASN A 47 0.17 15.22 -8.20
C ASN A 47 -1.35 15.09 -8.47
N GLY A 48 -2.19 15.90 -7.82
CA GLY A 48 -3.63 15.98 -8.04
C GLY A 48 -4.47 15.03 -7.17
N TYR A 49 -3.89 14.37 -6.17
CA TYR A 49 -4.60 13.46 -5.27
C TYR A 49 -5.05 14.15 -3.99
N THR A 50 -6.26 14.72 -4.01
CA THR A 50 -6.86 15.39 -2.83
C THR A 50 -7.40 14.43 -1.77
N ASN A 51 -7.60 13.15 -2.10
CA ASN A 51 -8.09 12.12 -1.19
C ASN A 51 -7.16 10.88 -1.16
N ALA A 52 -5.86 11.09 -1.29
CA ALA A 52 -4.88 10.01 -1.46
C ALA A 52 -4.96 8.93 -0.38
N ILE A 53 -5.14 9.33 0.89
CA ILE A 53 -5.23 8.40 2.03
C ILE A 53 -6.40 7.45 1.90
N GLU A 54 -7.58 7.98 1.59
CA GLU A 54 -8.79 7.16 1.41
C GLU A 54 -8.58 6.16 0.28
N MET A 55 -7.95 6.59 -0.82
CA MET A 55 -7.65 5.73 -1.96
C MET A 55 -6.64 4.62 -1.60
N ILE A 56 -5.55 4.96 -0.89
CA ILE A 56 -4.56 3.99 -0.41
C ILE A 56 -5.24 2.93 0.46
N VAL A 57 -6.01 3.36 1.46
CA VAL A 57 -6.73 2.46 2.38
C VAL A 57 -7.72 1.58 1.62
N LYS A 58 -8.51 2.16 0.72
CA LYS A 58 -9.50 1.44 -0.08
C LYS A 58 -8.85 0.38 -0.99
N ILE A 59 -7.70 0.68 -1.59
CA ILE A 59 -6.94 -0.30 -2.38
C ILE A 59 -6.45 -1.43 -1.48
N LEU A 60 -5.80 -1.12 -0.35
CA LEU A 60 -5.30 -2.14 0.57
C LEU A 60 -6.44 -3.03 1.09
N HIS A 61 -7.57 -2.46 1.50
CA HIS A 61 -8.75 -3.22 1.94
C HIS A 61 -9.33 -4.09 0.83
N LYS A 62 -9.41 -3.58 -0.41
CA LYS A 62 -9.84 -4.35 -1.58
C LYS A 62 -9.02 -5.64 -1.76
N TYR A 63 -7.73 -5.61 -1.43
CA TYR A 63 -6.84 -6.77 -1.53
C TYR A 63 -6.69 -7.57 -0.22
N GLY A 64 -7.56 -7.34 0.77
CA GLY A 64 -7.65 -8.14 1.99
C GLY A 64 -6.64 -7.75 3.08
N PHE A 65 -6.06 -6.55 3.01
CA PHE A 65 -5.22 -6.01 4.08
C PHE A 65 -6.10 -5.25 5.09
N SER A 66 -5.84 -5.42 6.38
CA SER A 66 -6.22 -4.46 7.42
C SER A 66 -5.14 -3.39 7.54
N THR A 67 -5.51 -2.14 7.79
CA THR A 67 -4.57 -1.02 7.82
C THR A 67 -4.39 -0.42 9.21
N THR A 68 -3.20 0.05 9.53
CA THR A 68 -2.88 0.77 10.76
C THR A 68 -1.84 1.85 10.46
N TRP A 69 -1.96 3.00 11.09
CA TRP A 69 -0.93 4.04 11.07
C TRP A 69 0.10 3.75 12.14
N ILE A 70 1.38 3.73 11.76
CA ILE A 70 2.51 3.57 12.69
C ILE A 70 2.88 4.93 13.28
N ASP A 71 2.88 5.96 12.43
CA ASP A 71 3.08 7.36 12.80
C ASP A 71 2.30 8.26 11.82
N PHE A 72 2.65 9.55 11.75
CA PHE A 72 1.95 10.51 10.88
C PHE A 72 2.18 10.27 9.38
N LEU A 73 3.33 9.70 8.99
CA LEU A 73 3.72 9.51 7.60
C LEU A 73 3.62 8.03 7.16
N HIS A 74 3.55 7.08 8.08
CA HIS A 74 3.62 5.65 7.75
C HIS A 74 2.31 4.91 8.00
N ILE A 75 1.76 4.33 6.93
CA ILE A 75 0.66 3.37 7.00
C ILE A 75 1.17 1.96 6.66
N VAL A 76 0.70 0.97 7.41
CA VAL A 76 0.96 -0.44 7.13
C VAL A 76 -0.35 -1.18 6.85
N GLY A 77 -0.32 -2.05 5.85
CA GLY A 77 -1.35 -3.04 5.57
C GLY A 77 -0.87 -4.43 5.95
N PHE A 78 -1.60 -5.16 6.79
CA PHE A 78 -1.35 -6.58 7.09
C PHE A 78 -2.48 -7.46 6.54
N LYS A 79 -2.12 -8.55 5.86
CA LYS A 79 -3.08 -9.62 5.56
C LYS A 79 -3.19 -10.53 6.76
N SER A 80 -4.42 -10.75 7.24
CA SER A 80 -4.67 -11.80 8.22
C SER A 80 -4.17 -13.13 7.67
N VAL A 81 -3.33 -13.82 8.46
CA VAL A 81 -3.04 -15.23 8.20
C VAL A 81 -4.33 -15.96 8.55
N ILE A 82 -5.08 -16.39 7.54
CA ILE A 82 -6.11 -17.41 7.77
C ILE A 82 -5.35 -18.61 8.33
N LYS A 83 -5.58 -18.90 9.62
CA LYS A 83 -5.04 -20.08 10.30
C LYS A 83 -5.62 -21.34 9.69
#